data_AF-A0A953B9M9-F1
#
_entry.id   AF-A0A953B9M9-F1
#
_cell.length_a   1.000
_cell.length_b   1.000
_cell.length_c   1.000
_cell.angle_alpha   90.00
_cell.angle_beta   90.00
_cell.angle_gamma   90.00
#
_symmetry.space_group_name_H-M   'P 1'
#
loop_
_entity.id
_entity.type
_entity.pdbx_description
1 polymer ?
#
loop_
_entity_poly.entity_id
_entity_poly.type
_entity_poly.pdbx_seq_one_letter_code
_entity_poly.pdbx_strand_id
1 'polypeptide(L)'
;MGPIGVKAEGRSVMNLKGEDQRTAPRVCAQFRAMVSGSAQPEGTGVILDLSRIGCRLESPLLMLPGLSLELRIAVPGLEWALTIDGADVQWANEETAGLAFIRIRETEQQRLDDVMTTRLARKSEGGDEEQVEMVPFEFQGLEPVLSKDPDLAISKGLLWFAQDRAQFRFRGGSLLGRAFPTCTPDFAAALAELVKAGGDTEADFSLAILQNYLGSTSTDGVLKEIVSRFPHDARKMGGVRISLNSTGVVSGEFGLAEAWQVKKELLTRWLTDERQAVKAFAEQHMAELDRMILAERRRVEAERELRERNRHEDESGHDHGYRAKPF
;
A
#
# COMPACT_ATOMS: atom_id res chain seq x y z
N MET A 1 58.26 -53.13 -5.54
CA MET A 1 57.08 -52.72 -6.33
C MET A 1 55.94 -53.68 -5.99
N GLY A 2 54.78 -53.17 -5.55
CA GLY A 2 53.68 -53.95 -4.95
C GLY A 2 52.82 -54.74 -5.95
N PRO A 3 51.54 -55.07 -5.62
CA PRO A 3 50.85 -54.97 -4.33
C PRO A 3 50.17 -56.29 -3.88
N ILE A 4 49.86 -56.40 -2.59
CA ILE A 4 49.00 -57.44 -2.00
C ILE A 4 47.64 -56.79 -1.72
N GLY A 5 46.55 -57.38 -2.23
CA GLY A 5 45.18 -56.94 -1.96
C GLY A 5 44.59 -57.59 -0.72
N VAL A 6 43.54 -56.98 -0.16
CA VAL A 6 42.40 -57.66 0.49
C VAL A 6 41.18 -56.74 0.39
N LYS A 7 40.04 -57.34 0.02
CA LYS A 7 38.69 -56.77 -0.03
C LYS A 7 38.03 -56.93 1.35
N ALA A 8 37.38 -55.90 1.88
CA ALA A 8 36.33 -56.05 2.90
C ALA A 8 35.37 -54.85 2.85
N GLU A 9 34.08 -55.18 2.92
CA GLU A 9 32.92 -54.32 2.79
C GLU A 9 32.74 -53.32 3.94
N GLY A 10 32.06 -52.21 3.61
CA GLY A 10 31.00 -51.65 4.44
C GLY A 10 31.42 -50.94 5.73
N ARG A 11 31.39 -49.61 5.69
CA ARG A 11 30.58 -48.82 6.63
C ARG A 11 30.42 -47.39 6.11
N SER A 12 29.19 -47.13 5.67
CA SER A 12 28.62 -45.78 5.60
C SER A 12 28.78 -45.12 6.96
N VAL A 13 29.34 -43.92 6.98
CA VAL A 13 29.18 -42.99 8.09
C VAL A 13 28.67 -41.68 7.51
N MET A 14 27.35 -41.62 7.35
CA MET A 14 26.62 -40.37 7.45
C MET A 14 26.81 -39.83 8.87
N ASN A 15 27.41 -38.65 9.01
CA ASN A 15 26.92 -37.63 9.93
C ASN A 15 27.73 -36.33 9.75
N LEU A 16 27.18 -35.41 8.97
CA LEU A 16 27.30 -34.00 9.26
C LEU A 16 25.87 -33.49 9.38
N LYS A 17 25.35 -33.55 10.61
CA LYS A 17 24.25 -32.70 11.04
C LYS A 17 24.66 -31.27 10.70
N GLY A 18 24.10 -30.71 9.62
CA GLY A 18 24.11 -29.28 9.42
C GLY A 18 23.43 -28.68 10.64
N GLU A 19 24.18 -27.96 11.46
CA GLU A 19 23.64 -27.26 12.61
C GLU A 19 22.52 -26.34 12.13
N ASP A 20 21.35 -26.46 12.77
CA ASP A 20 20.20 -25.64 12.48
C ASP A 20 20.49 -24.21 13.00
N GLN A 21 21.07 -23.36 12.15
CA GLN A 21 21.42 -21.95 12.47
C GLN A 21 20.18 -21.03 12.62
N ARG A 22 18.98 -21.60 12.77
CA ARG A 22 17.73 -20.86 12.84
C ARG A 22 17.52 -20.25 14.22
N THR A 23 17.27 -18.96 14.24
CA THR A 23 16.99 -18.18 15.46
C THR A 23 15.51 -18.09 15.84
N ALA A 24 14.60 -18.53 14.96
CA ALA A 24 13.16 -18.53 15.22
C ALA A 24 12.46 -19.78 14.63
N PRO A 25 11.44 -20.33 15.33
CA PRO A 25 10.66 -21.45 14.83
C PRO A 25 9.81 -21.04 13.62
N ARG A 26 9.72 -21.95 12.64
CA ARG A 26 8.92 -21.78 11.41
C ARG A 26 7.71 -22.72 11.41
N VAL A 27 6.58 -22.16 11.00
CA VAL A 27 5.36 -22.92 10.73
C VAL A 27 5.30 -23.13 9.21
N CYS A 28 5.07 -24.38 8.78
CA CYS A 28 4.73 -24.64 7.38
C CYS A 28 3.35 -24.05 7.12
N ALA A 29 3.26 -23.19 6.14
CA ALA A 29 2.04 -22.50 5.77
C ALA A 29 1.97 -22.43 4.25
N GLN A 30 0.76 -22.34 3.69
CA GLN A 30 0.56 -21.98 2.30
C GLN A 30 -0.31 -20.73 2.30
N PHE A 31 0.32 -19.57 2.49
CA PHE A 31 -0.37 -18.28 2.50
C PHE A 31 -0.07 -17.52 1.22
N ARG A 32 -1.10 -16.98 0.57
CA ARG A 32 -0.85 -16.09 -0.59
C ARG A 32 -0.21 -14.80 -0.12
N ALA A 33 0.73 -14.29 -0.91
CA ALA A 33 1.37 -13.00 -0.68
C ALA A 33 1.35 -12.15 -1.95
N MET A 34 1.10 -10.85 -1.76
CA MET A 34 1.47 -9.83 -2.75
C MET A 34 2.87 -9.35 -2.43
N VAL A 35 3.66 -9.16 -3.47
CA VAL A 35 5.05 -8.69 -3.41
C VAL A 35 5.13 -7.40 -4.19
N SER A 36 5.65 -6.36 -3.56
CA SER A 36 5.91 -5.07 -4.22
C SER A 36 7.32 -4.60 -3.89
N GLY A 37 7.95 -3.88 -4.83
CA GLY A 37 9.28 -3.32 -4.65
C GLY A 37 9.42 -2.02 -5.43
N SER A 38 10.33 -1.15 -5.00
CA SER A 38 10.56 0.15 -5.66
C SER A 38 11.16 0.03 -7.07
N ALA A 39 11.75 -1.13 -7.40
CA ALA A 39 12.44 -1.39 -8.67
C ALA A 39 11.90 -2.61 -9.44
N GLN A 40 10.86 -3.29 -8.94
CA GLN A 40 10.28 -4.47 -9.57
C GLN A 40 8.76 -4.31 -9.73
N PRO A 41 8.16 -4.90 -10.79
CA PRO A 41 6.70 -4.91 -10.92
C PRO A 41 6.06 -5.65 -9.74
N GLU A 42 4.89 -5.16 -9.31
CA GLU A 42 4.07 -5.87 -8.34
C GLU A 42 3.77 -7.29 -8.85
N GLY A 43 3.87 -8.28 -7.98
CA GLY A 43 3.60 -9.66 -8.32
C GLY A 43 3.04 -10.46 -7.16
N THR A 44 2.74 -11.72 -7.44
CA THR A 44 2.12 -12.63 -6.48
C THR A 44 3.06 -13.77 -6.11
N GLY A 45 2.82 -14.39 -4.96
CA GLY A 45 3.52 -15.59 -4.55
C GLY A 45 2.82 -16.33 -3.41
N VAL A 46 3.44 -17.41 -2.97
CA VAL A 46 2.97 -18.27 -1.89
C VAL A 46 4.04 -18.38 -0.81
N ILE A 47 3.69 -17.99 0.41
CA ILE A 47 4.50 -18.25 1.59
C ILE A 47 4.40 -19.73 1.91
N LEU A 48 5.53 -20.44 1.84
CA LEU A 48 5.68 -21.88 2.10
C LEU A 48 6.01 -22.16 3.58
N ASP A 49 6.69 -21.22 4.22
CA ASP A 49 6.91 -21.22 5.66
C ASP A 49 6.97 -19.80 6.20
N LEU A 50 6.49 -19.62 7.43
CA LEU A 50 6.44 -18.33 8.12
C LEU A 50 7.07 -18.45 9.51
N SER A 51 7.85 -17.45 9.88
CA SER A 51 8.34 -17.20 11.24
C SER A 51 8.07 -15.77 11.65
N ARG A 52 8.39 -15.44 12.89
CA ARG A 52 8.33 -14.06 13.41
C ARG A 52 9.31 -13.11 12.72
N ILE A 53 10.37 -13.63 12.10
CA ILE A 53 11.49 -12.85 11.56
C ILE A 53 11.68 -13.00 10.05
N GLY A 54 10.83 -13.76 9.37
CA GLY A 54 11.01 -14.04 7.95
C GLY A 54 10.12 -15.17 7.45
N CYS A 55 10.20 -15.41 6.14
CA CYS A 55 9.42 -16.42 5.46
C CYS A 55 10.17 -17.01 4.26
N ARG A 56 9.72 -18.16 3.78
CA ARG A 56 10.05 -18.64 2.43
C ARG A 56 8.90 -18.35 1.50
N LEU A 57 9.19 -17.71 0.37
CA LEU A 57 8.25 -17.30 -0.66
C LEU A 57 8.53 -18.08 -1.94
N GLU A 58 7.49 -18.59 -2.57
CA GLU A 58 7.50 -19.07 -3.95
C GLU A 58 6.85 -18.02 -4.86
N SER A 59 7.50 -17.63 -5.94
CA SER A 59 7.00 -16.60 -6.85
C SER A 59 7.66 -16.72 -8.23
N PRO A 60 6.93 -16.44 -9.32
CA PRO A 60 7.52 -16.36 -10.66
C PRO A 60 8.38 -15.09 -10.87
N LEU A 61 8.45 -14.20 -9.87
CA LEU A 61 9.30 -13.00 -9.92
C LEU A 61 10.78 -13.38 -9.76
N LEU A 62 11.64 -12.83 -10.63
CA LEU A 62 13.09 -12.96 -10.50
C LEU A 62 13.59 -12.14 -9.31
N MET A 63 14.04 -12.81 -8.25
CA MET A 63 14.55 -12.17 -7.04
C MET A 63 16.07 -12.26 -6.96
N LEU A 64 16.71 -11.16 -6.56
CA LEU A 64 18.15 -11.11 -6.30
C LEU A 64 18.40 -10.92 -4.80
N PRO A 65 19.39 -11.63 -4.21
CA PRO A 65 19.79 -11.38 -2.83
C PRO A 65 20.14 -9.91 -2.58
N GLY A 66 19.71 -9.38 -1.43
CA GLY A 66 19.88 -7.98 -1.03
C GLY A 66 18.76 -7.04 -1.49
N LEU A 67 17.81 -7.49 -2.32
CA LEU A 67 16.61 -6.70 -2.62
C LEU A 67 15.70 -6.60 -1.39
N SER A 68 15.14 -5.41 -1.16
CA SER A 68 14.16 -5.17 -0.11
C SER A 68 12.76 -5.06 -0.71
N LEU A 69 11.84 -5.87 -0.21
CA LEU A 69 10.47 -6.03 -0.71
C LEU A 69 9.46 -5.64 0.36
N GLU A 70 8.28 -5.19 -0.06
CA GLU A 70 7.10 -5.12 0.79
C GLU A 70 6.21 -6.33 0.54
N LEU A 71 5.65 -6.90 1.61
CA LEU A 71 4.79 -8.08 1.53
C LEU A 71 3.41 -7.80 2.14
N ARG A 72 2.37 -8.32 1.49
CA ARG A 72 1.04 -8.46 2.08
C ARG A 72 0.64 -9.92 2.09
N ILE A 73 0.62 -10.54 3.27
CA ILE A 73 0.40 -11.98 3.45
C ILE A 73 -1.05 -12.23 3.89
N ALA A 74 -1.82 -12.95 3.08
CA ALA A 74 -3.19 -13.34 3.38
C ALA A 74 -3.19 -14.58 4.30
N VAL A 75 -3.49 -14.39 5.58
CA VAL A 75 -3.54 -15.47 6.57
C VAL A 75 -5.01 -15.86 6.85
N PRO A 76 -5.39 -17.14 6.73
CA PRO A 76 -6.73 -17.60 7.07
C PRO A 76 -7.13 -17.27 8.51
N GLY A 77 -8.33 -16.74 8.71
CA GLY A 77 -8.84 -16.31 10.01
C GLY A 77 -8.47 -14.89 10.40
N LEU A 78 -7.59 -14.22 9.64
CA LEU A 78 -7.41 -12.77 9.73
C LEU A 78 -8.28 -12.08 8.68
N GLU A 79 -9.05 -11.07 9.11
CA GLU A 79 -9.88 -10.27 8.21
C GLU A 79 -9.07 -9.46 7.19
N TRP A 80 -7.80 -9.17 7.50
CA TRP A 80 -6.91 -8.35 6.66
C TRP A 80 -5.56 -9.02 6.50
N ALA A 81 -4.88 -8.76 5.38
CA ALA A 81 -3.51 -9.25 5.19
C ALA A 81 -2.56 -8.72 6.27
N LEU A 82 -1.57 -9.54 6.63
CA LEU A 82 -0.44 -9.11 7.42
C LEU A 82 0.50 -8.29 6.52
N THR A 83 0.90 -7.10 6.95
CA THR A 83 1.78 -6.22 6.17
C THR A 83 3.20 -6.23 6.71
N ILE A 84 4.17 -6.45 5.82
CA ILE A 84 5.60 -6.35 6.08
C ILE A 84 6.14 -5.19 5.23
N ASP A 85 6.55 -4.10 5.87
CA ASP A 85 7.00 -2.86 5.22
C ASP A 85 8.45 -2.96 4.67
N GLY A 86 9.14 -4.06 4.97
CA GLY A 86 10.49 -4.32 4.46
C GLY A 86 10.95 -5.74 4.77
N ALA A 87 11.19 -6.51 3.73
CA ALA A 87 11.67 -7.88 3.76
C ALA A 87 12.83 -8.04 2.78
N ASP A 88 14.02 -8.34 3.31
CA ASP A 88 15.23 -8.45 2.50
C ASP A 88 15.43 -9.88 2.02
N VAL A 89 15.65 -10.04 0.72
CA VAL A 89 15.97 -11.32 0.09
C VAL A 89 17.35 -11.79 0.58
N GLN A 90 17.36 -12.85 1.38
CA GLN A 90 18.60 -13.46 1.92
C GLN A 90 19.22 -14.44 0.91
N TRP A 91 18.38 -15.17 0.19
CA TRP A 91 18.76 -16.07 -0.88
C TRP A 91 17.60 -16.22 -1.86
N ALA A 92 17.91 -16.55 -3.11
CA ALA A 92 16.93 -16.85 -4.14
C ALA A 92 17.41 -18.02 -5.00
N ASN A 93 16.48 -18.85 -5.44
CA ASN A 93 16.64 -19.83 -6.51
C ASN A 93 15.57 -19.55 -7.60
N GLU A 94 15.37 -20.46 -8.56
CA GLU A 94 14.55 -20.20 -9.75
C GLU A 94 13.10 -19.78 -9.45
N GLU A 95 12.47 -20.36 -8.42
CA GLU A 95 11.06 -20.11 -8.10
C GLU A 95 10.83 -19.75 -6.62
N THR A 96 11.85 -19.84 -5.75
CA THR A 96 11.71 -19.58 -4.32
C THR A 96 12.80 -18.65 -3.77
N ALA A 97 12.41 -17.86 -2.77
CA ALA A 97 13.28 -16.93 -2.07
C ALA A 97 13.09 -17.04 -0.55
N GLY A 98 14.19 -16.88 0.18
CA GLY A 98 14.17 -16.70 1.63
C GLY A 98 14.21 -15.22 1.97
N LEU A 99 13.19 -14.74 2.69
CA LEU A 99 13.06 -13.34 3.06
C LEU A 99 13.24 -13.17 4.57
N ALA A 100 14.03 -12.17 4.98
CA ALA A 100 14.15 -11.74 6.37
C ALA A 100 13.36 -10.45 6.57
N PHE A 101 12.49 -10.39 7.58
CA PHE A 101 11.72 -9.20 7.89
C PHE A 101 12.60 -8.18 8.62
N ILE A 102 12.76 -7.00 8.02
CA ILE A 102 13.59 -5.92 8.53
C ILE A 102 12.75 -4.77 9.07
N ARG A 103 11.57 -4.53 8.48
CA ARG A 103 10.63 -3.49 8.92
C ARG A 103 9.21 -4.05 9.03
N ILE A 104 8.69 -4.06 10.25
CA ILE A 104 7.30 -4.40 10.56
C ILE A 104 6.81 -3.35 11.57
N ARG A 105 5.55 -2.91 11.42
CA ARG A 105 4.90 -2.05 12.42
C ARG A 105 4.53 -2.87 13.66
N GLU A 106 4.57 -2.26 14.84
CA GLU A 106 4.26 -2.94 16.11
C GLU A 106 2.90 -3.65 16.09
N THR A 107 1.86 -3.04 15.50
CA THR A 107 0.54 -3.67 15.35
C THR A 107 0.56 -4.91 14.47
N GLU A 108 1.33 -4.89 13.38
CA GLU A 108 1.49 -6.05 12.49
C GLU A 108 2.37 -7.12 13.13
N GLN A 109 3.35 -6.72 13.93
CA GLN A 109 4.18 -7.64 14.70
C GLN A 109 3.33 -8.40 15.73
N GLN A 110 2.43 -7.73 16.45
CA GLN A 110 1.51 -8.39 17.36
C GLN A 110 0.59 -9.40 16.63
N ARG A 111 0.06 -9.00 15.45
CA ARG A 111 -0.77 -9.90 14.63
C ARG A 111 0.01 -11.11 14.12
N LEU A 112 1.26 -10.93 13.70
CA LEU A 112 2.15 -12.01 13.30
C LEU A 112 2.40 -12.95 14.48
N ASP A 113 2.63 -12.41 15.66
CA ASP A 113 2.86 -13.16 16.88
C ASP A 113 1.66 -14.02 17.27
N ASP A 114 0.44 -13.49 17.14
CA ASP A 114 -0.80 -14.22 17.39
C ASP A 114 -0.99 -15.37 16.37
N VAL A 115 -0.71 -15.10 15.09
CA VAL A 115 -0.74 -16.12 14.02
C VAL A 115 0.26 -17.25 14.32
N MET A 116 1.50 -16.88 14.68
CA MET A 116 2.56 -17.82 15.02
C MET A 116 2.18 -18.65 16.25
N THR A 117 1.62 -18.03 17.29
CA THR A 117 1.19 -18.70 18.51
C THR A 117 0.07 -19.70 18.24
N THR A 118 -0.96 -19.27 17.50
CA THR A 118 -2.11 -20.12 17.13
C THR A 118 -1.66 -21.33 16.30
N ARG A 119 -0.76 -21.14 15.34
CA ARG A 119 -0.30 -22.21 14.46
C ARG A 119 0.69 -23.16 15.13
N LEU A 120 1.57 -22.65 15.99
CA LEU A 120 2.49 -23.48 16.77
C LEU A 120 1.71 -24.37 17.75
N ALA A 121 0.62 -23.86 18.35
CA ALA A 121 -0.26 -24.67 19.20
C ALA A 121 -0.91 -25.85 18.43
N ARG A 122 -1.37 -25.62 17.19
CA ARG A 122 -1.98 -26.67 16.34
C ARG A 122 -0.99 -27.73 15.85
N LYS A 123 0.29 -27.39 15.66
CA LYS A 123 1.33 -28.35 15.24
C LYS A 123 1.66 -29.41 16.31
N SER A 124 1.21 -29.20 17.55
CA SER A 124 1.34 -30.14 18.68
C SER A 124 0.29 -31.27 18.64
N GLU A 125 -0.78 -31.11 17.87
CA GLU A 125 -1.91 -32.04 17.80
C GLU A 125 -2.16 -32.46 16.35
N GLY A 126 -1.49 -33.53 15.91
CA GLY A 126 -1.85 -34.25 14.67
C GLY A 126 -1.37 -33.61 13.37
N GLY A 127 -0.56 -34.36 12.62
CA GLY A 127 -0.22 -34.02 11.25
C GLY A 127 -1.39 -34.34 10.34
N ASP A 128 -2.07 -33.33 9.83
CA ASP A 128 -2.87 -33.43 8.61
C ASP A 128 -2.65 -32.16 7.80
N GLU A 129 -2.20 -32.34 6.55
CA GLU A 129 -2.16 -31.31 5.52
C GLU A 129 -3.61 -30.95 5.16
N GLU A 130 -4.24 -30.08 5.96
CA GLU A 130 -5.51 -29.46 5.59
C GLU A 130 -5.29 -28.62 4.33
N GLN A 131 -5.73 -29.15 3.19
CA GLN A 131 -5.93 -28.39 1.97
C GLN A 131 -6.90 -27.27 2.28
N VAL A 132 -6.37 -26.07 2.51
CA VAL A 132 -7.17 -24.88 2.78
C VAL A 132 -7.86 -24.49 1.48
N GLU A 133 -9.19 -24.58 1.52
CA GLU A 133 -10.09 -24.17 0.44
C GLU A 133 -9.73 -22.76 -0.06
N MET A 134 -9.41 -22.69 -1.36
CA MET A 134 -8.96 -21.46 -2.00
C MET A 134 -10.11 -20.47 -2.13
N VAL A 135 -10.11 -19.41 -1.33
CA VAL A 135 -10.90 -18.21 -1.62
C VAL A 135 -10.14 -17.35 -2.64
N PRO A 136 -10.75 -16.98 -3.79
CA PRO A 136 -10.12 -16.12 -4.79
C PRO A 136 -9.68 -14.77 -4.18
N PHE A 137 -8.46 -14.33 -4.50
CA PHE A 137 -7.85 -13.10 -3.95
C PHE A 137 -7.74 -11.95 -4.96
N GLU A 138 -8.53 -11.99 -6.03
CA GLU A 138 -8.80 -10.80 -6.81
C GLU A 138 -10.27 -10.49 -6.66
N PHE A 139 -10.59 -9.31 -6.14
CA PHE A 139 -11.92 -8.73 -6.26
C PHE A 139 -12.21 -8.28 -7.71
N GLN A 140 -11.60 -8.95 -8.71
CA GLN A 140 -12.00 -8.84 -10.09
C GLN A 140 -13.43 -9.38 -10.18
N GLY A 141 -14.37 -8.49 -10.51
CA GLY A 141 -15.79 -8.84 -10.54
C GLY A 141 -16.60 -8.44 -9.30
N LEU A 142 -16.04 -7.68 -8.33
CA LEU A 142 -16.89 -7.03 -7.32
C LEU A 142 -17.83 -6.02 -7.94
N GLU A 143 -17.36 -5.27 -8.94
CA GLU A 143 -18.18 -4.30 -9.68
C GLU A 143 -19.50 -4.93 -10.16
N PRO A 144 -19.55 -5.99 -11.00
CA PRO A 144 -20.80 -6.56 -11.48
C PRO A 144 -21.72 -7.17 -10.41
N VAL A 145 -21.29 -7.28 -9.15
CA VAL A 145 -22.10 -7.79 -8.04
C VAL A 145 -22.55 -6.66 -7.13
N LEU A 146 -21.62 -5.84 -6.63
CA LEU A 146 -21.88 -4.76 -5.69
C LEU A 146 -22.40 -3.49 -6.38
N SER A 147 -22.08 -3.24 -7.65
CA SER A 147 -22.59 -2.07 -8.37
C SER A 147 -24.09 -2.14 -8.66
N LYS A 148 -24.69 -3.33 -8.53
CA LYS A 148 -26.13 -3.57 -8.72
C LYS A 148 -27.00 -2.87 -7.68
N ASP A 149 -26.46 -2.59 -6.50
CA ASP A 149 -27.20 -1.98 -5.39
C ASP A 149 -26.30 -1.02 -4.58
N PRO A 150 -26.17 0.24 -5.06
CA PRO A 150 -25.43 1.29 -4.37
C PRO A 150 -25.92 1.54 -2.94
N ASP A 151 -27.24 1.46 -2.72
CA ASP A 151 -27.85 1.73 -1.41
C ASP A 151 -27.49 0.65 -0.38
N LEU A 152 -27.53 -0.62 -0.78
CA LEU A 152 -27.08 -1.72 0.07
C LEU A 152 -25.58 -1.61 0.39
N ALA A 153 -24.76 -1.25 -0.60
CA ALA A 153 -23.33 -1.05 -0.40
C ALA A 153 -23.03 0.09 0.58
N ILE A 154 -23.74 1.22 0.46
CA ILE A 154 -23.67 2.35 1.40
C ILE A 154 -24.12 1.92 2.80
N SER A 155 -25.25 1.21 2.92
CA SER A 155 -25.77 0.74 4.20
C SER A 155 -24.79 -0.18 4.92
N LYS A 156 -24.19 -1.16 4.22
CA LYS A 156 -23.13 -2.01 4.78
C LYS A 156 -21.86 -1.22 5.10
N GLY A 157 -21.49 -0.28 4.24
CA GLY A 157 -20.39 0.65 4.46
C GLY A 157 -20.54 1.42 5.77
N LEU A 158 -21.73 1.96 6.06
CA LEU A 158 -22.01 2.70 7.28
C LEU A 158 -21.85 1.83 8.53
N LEU A 159 -22.27 0.56 8.48
CA LEU A 159 -22.05 -0.39 9.57
C LEU A 159 -20.56 -0.62 9.83
N TRP A 160 -19.74 -0.76 8.79
CA TRP A 160 -18.29 -0.90 8.93
C TRP A 160 -17.63 0.38 9.43
N PHE A 161 -18.09 1.54 8.96
CA PHE A 161 -17.59 2.84 9.39
C PHE A 161 -17.85 3.10 10.87
N ALA A 162 -19.02 2.68 11.37
CA ALA A 162 -19.36 2.80 12.78
C ALA A 162 -18.44 1.98 13.71
N GLN A 163 -17.84 0.89 13.21
CA GLN A 163 -16.95 0.03 13.99
C GLN A 163 -15.55 0.62 14.12
N ASP A 164 -14.96 1.11 13.02
CA ASP A 164 -13.62 1.71 13.03
C ASP A 164 -13.50 2.82 11.98
N ARG A 165 -13.84 4.04 12.40
CA ARG A 165 -13.77 5.24 11.54
C ARG A 165 -12.36 5.54 11.04
N ALA A 166 -11.34 5.27 11.86
CA ALA A 166 -9.96 5.65 11.57
C ALA A 166 -9.37 4.78 10.45
N GLN A 167 -9.69 3.48 10.46
CA GLN A 167 -9.20 2.54 9.45
C GLN A 167 -10.14 2.40 8.25
N PHE A 168 -11.40 2.85 8.36
CA PHE A 168 -12.40 2.66 7.32
C PHE A 168 -11.92 3.09 5.94
N ARG A 169 -11.26 4.25 5.80
CA ARG A 169 -10.80 4.75 4.49
C ARG A 169 -9.91 3.75 3.75
N PHE A 170 -9.07 3.00 4.48
CA PHE A 170 -8.12 2.03 3.93
C PHE A 170 -8.74 0.64 3.73
N ARG A 171 -9.90 0.40 4.36
CA ARG A 171 -10.61 -0.86 4.39
C ARG A 171 -11.93 -0.73 3.62
N GLY A 172 -13.04 -0.50 4.31
CA GLY A 172 -14.38 -0.39 3.72
C GLY A 172 -14.47 0.70 2.63
N GLY A 173 -13.85 1.86 2.83
CA GLY A 173 -13.79 2.92 1.81
C GLY A 173 -13.03 2.48 0.56
N SER A 174 -11.92 1.76 0.73
CA SER A 174 -11.12 1.23 -0.37
C SER A 174 -11.82 0.07 -1.09
N LEU A 175 -12.61 -0.73 -0.38
CA LEU A 175 -13.46 -1.77 -0.96
C LEU A 175 -14.56 -1.16 -1.82
N LEU A 176 -15.28 -0.17 -1.29
CA LEU A 176 -16.32 0.55 -2.04
C LEU A 176 -15.73 1.30 -3.25
N GLY A 177 -14.55 1.90 -3.09
CA GLY A 177 -13.83 2.53 -4.20
C GLY A 177 -13.52 1.57 -5.36
N ARG A 178 -13.24 0.30 -5.05
CA ARG A 178 -13.03 -0.77 -6.05
C ARG A 178 -14.34 -1.33 -6.62
N ALA A 179 -15.39 -1.38 -5.81
CA ALA A 179 -16.71 -1.84 -6.24
C ALA A 179 -17.41 -0.84 -7.17
N PHE A 180 -17.14 0.46 -6.99
CA PHE A 180 -17.66 1.56 -7.79
C PHE A 180 -16.50 2.35 -8.41
N PRO A 181 -15.77 1.77 -9.38
CA PRO A 181 -14.66 2.47 -10.01
C PRO A 181 -15.17 3.77 -10.64
N THR A 182 -14.35 4.82 -10.61
CA THR A 182 -14.70 6.17 -11.09
C THR A 182 -15.85 6.87 -10.36
N CYS A 183 -16.39 6.29 -9.27
CA CYS A 183 -17.55 6.80 -8.55
C CYS A 183 -18.74 6.98 -9.52
N THR A 184 -19.33 5.85 -9.93
CA THR A 184 -20.44 5.82 -10.89
C THR A 184 -21.54 6.84 -10.55
N PRO A 185 -22.23 7.45 -11.52
CA PRO A 185 -23.24 8.48 -11.26
C PRO A 185 -24.28 8.10 -10.21
N ASP A 186 -24.78 6.85 -10.23
CA ASP A 186 -25.79 6.37 -9.27
C ASP A 186 -25.23 6.30 -7.84
N PHE A 187 -23.99 5.83 -7.69
CA PHE A 187 -23.31 5.81 -6.39
C PHE A 187 -23.01 7.22 -5.88
N ALA A 188 -22.55 8.13 -6.75
CA ALA A 188 -22.34 9.53 -6.40
C ALA A 188 -23.66 10.22 -5.98
N ALA A 189 -24.76 9.95 -6.70
CA ALA A 189 -26.07 10.46 -6.35
C ALA A 189 -26.56 9.92 -5.00
N ALA A 190 -26.41 8.61 -4.75
CA ALA A 190 -26.78 7.99 -3.48
C ALA A 190 -25.97 8.54 -2.30
N LEU A 191 -24.66 8.76 -2.47
CA LEU A 191 -23.82 9.43 -1.46
C LEU A 191 -24.23 10.88 -1.24
N ALA A 192 -24.58 11.63 -2.29
CA ALA A 192 -25.04 13.01 -2.16
C ALA A 192 -26.37 13.08 -1.39
N GLU A 193 -27.34 12.21 -1.70
CA GLU A 193 -28.60 12.13 -0.97
C GLU A 193 -28.39 11.66 0.48
N LEU A 194 -27.46 10.72 0.72
CA LEU A 194 -27.06 10.34 2.08
C LEU A 194 -26.52 11.54 2.86
N VAL A 195 -25.60 12.31 2.27
CA VAL A 195 -25.06 13.53 2.89
C VAL A 195 -26.16 14.54 3.10
N LYS A 196 -27.15 14.66 2.21
CA LYS A 196 -28.24 15.63 2.29
C LYS A 196 -29.30 15.29 3.34
N ALA A 197 -29.59 14.00 3.53
CA ALA A 197 -30.55 13.51 4.51
C ALA A 197 -29.92 13.30 5.91
N GLY A 198 -28.62 13.00 5.97
CA GLY A 198 -27.91 12.61 7.20
C GLY A 198 -27.40 13.78 8.05
N GLY A 199 -26.40 13.48 8.88
CA GLY A 199 -25.69 14.44 9.72
C GLY A 199 -24.17 14.30 9.60
N ASP A 200 -23.47 14.49 10.72
CA ASP A 200 -22.01 14.44 10.77
C ASP A 200 -21.44 13.09 10.36
N THR A 201 -22.06 11.99 10.80
CA THR A 201 -21.59 10.62 10.53
C THR A 201 -21.62 10.31 9.04
N GLU A 202 -22.70 10.67 8.35
CA GLU A 202 -22.89 10.42 6.92
C GLU A 202 -21.96 11.28 6.05
N ALA A 203 -21.68 12.51 6.49
CA ALA A 203 -20.71 13.39 5.85
C ALA A 203 -19.28 12.86 6.02
N ASP A 204 -18.90 12.44 7.24
CA ASP A 204 -17.57 11.87 7.51
C ASP A 204 -17.35 10.55 6.78
N PHE A 205 -18.39 9.69 6.74
CA PHE A 205 -18.40 8.45 5.99
C PHE A 205 -18.18 8.70 4.49
N SER A 206 -18.96 9.61 3.91
CA SER A 206 -18.84 9.99 2.50
C SER A 206 -17.44 10.52 2.22
N LEU A 207 -16.90 11.44 3.03
CA LEU A 207 -15.52 11.93 2.87
C LEU A 207 -14.47 10.81 2.90
N ALA A 208 -14.63 9.82 3.78
CA ALA A 208 -13.71 8.68 3.86
C ALA A 208 -13.75 7.80 2.61
N ILE A 209 -14.90 7.70 1.93
CA ILE A 209 -15.02 7.05 0.63
C ILE A 209 -14.38 7.90 -0.46
N LEU A 210 -14.75 9.18 -0.55
CA LEU A 210 -14.35 10.09 -1.64
C LEU A 210 -12.83 10.26 -1.76
N GLN A 211 -12.09 10.13 -0.65
CA GLN A 211 -10.62 10.12 -0.63
C GLN A 211 -9.99 9.00 -1.49
N ASN A 212 -10.73 7.93 -1.81
CA ASN A 212 -10.25 6.85 -2.68
C ASN A 212 -10.33 7.17 -4.18
N TYR A 213 -10.87 8.34 -4.57
CA TYR A 213 -11.09 8.72 -5.98
C TYR A 213 -10.13 9.79 -6.51
N LEU A 214 -9.07 10.11 -5.77
CA LEU A 214 -7.95 10.97 -6.22
C LEU A 214 -8.40 12.33 -6.81
N GLY A 215 -9.47 12.90 -6.26
CA GLY A 215 -10.05 14.16 -6.72
C GLY A 215 -10.65 14.11 -8.13
N SER A 216 -11.21 12.96 -8.51
CA SER A 216 -12.04 12.82 -9.71
C SER A 216 -13.26 13.74 -9.65
N THR A 217 -13.61 14.37 -10.77
CA THR A 217 -14.77 15.26 -10.89
C THR A 217 -16.11 14.56 -10.68
N SER A 218 -16.15 13.23 -10.82
CA SER A 218 -17.34 12.43 -10.49
C SER A 218 -17.77 12.56 -9.02
N THR A 219 -16.86 12.97 -8.14
CA THR A 219 -17.13 13.19 -6.71
C THR A 219 -17.67 14.58 -6.38
N ASP A 220 -17.64 15.52 -7.34
CA ASP A 220 -17.92 16.94 -7.11
C ASP A 220 -19.32 17.18 -6.54
N GLY A 221 -20.33 16.45 -7.01
CA GLY A 221 -21.70 16.59 -6.52
C GLY A 221 -21.80 16.35 -5.01
N VAL A 222 -21.15 15.30 -4.52
CA VAL A 222 -21.13 14.93 -3.10
C VAL A 222 -20.32 15.93 -2.28
N LEU A 223 -19.13 16.33 -2.78
CA LEU A 223 -18.28 17.30 -2.08
C LEU A 223 -18.95 18.67 -1.96
N LYS A 224 -19.62 19.14 -3.03
CA LYS A 224 -20.41 20.38 -3.00
C LYS A 224 -21.55 20.31 -1.99
N GLU A 225 -22.20 19.15 -1.86
CA GLU A 225 -23.24 18.94 -0.85
C GLU A 225 -22.67 19.05 0.58
N ILE A 226 -21.51 18.44 0.84
CA ILE A 226 -20.80 18.56 2.13
C ILE A 226 -20.44 20.02 2.41
N VAL A 227 -19.89 20.75 1.43
CA VAL A 227 -19.54 22.17 1.58
C VAL A 227 -20.78 23.02 1.88
N SER A 228 -21.88 22.76 1.18
CA SER A 228 -23.12 23.51 1.38
C SER A 228 -23.72 23.27 2.77
N ARG A 229 -23.67 22.04 3.27
CA ARG A 229 -24.28 21.68 4.56
C ARG A 229 -23.41 22.03 5.77
N PHE A 230 -22.08 21.98 5.61
CA PHE A 230 -21.12 22.17 6.70
C PHE A 230 -20.08 23.26 6.44
N PRO A 231 -20.48 24.48 6.01
CA PRO A 231 -19.55 25.51 5.52
C PRO A 231 -18.56 26.01 6.60
N HIS A 232 -18.90 25.83 7.88
CA HIS A 232 -18.09 26.29 9.02
C HIS A 232 -17.40 25.15 9.78
N ASP A 233 -17.55 23.90 9.34
CA ASP A 233 -16.85 22.77 9.94
C ASP A 233 -15.44 22.65 9.34
N ALA A 234 -14.44 23.11 10.09
CA ALA A 234 -13.05 23.09 9.66
C ALA A 234 -12.52 21.67 9.35
N ARG A 235 -13.01 20.63 10.04
CA ARG A 235 -12.57 19.25 9.81
C ARG A 235 -13.09 18.74 8.48
N LYS A 236 -14.39 18.95 8.22
CA LYS A 236 -15.01 18.55 6.95
C LYS A 236 -14.44 19.33 5.79
N MET A 237 -14.21 20.64 5.94
CA MET A 237 -13.57 21.45 4.91
C MET A 237 -12.13 20.99 4.64
N GLY A 238 -11.39 20.58 5.67
CA GLY A 238 -10.09 19.91 5.52
C GLY A 238 -10.19 18.61 4.71
N GLY A 239 -11.18 17.77 5.00
CA GLY A 239 -11.44 16.53 4.25
C GLY A 239 -11.81 16.76 2.78
N VAL A 240 -12.60 17.79 2.48
CA VAL A 240 -12.92 18.19 1.11
C VAL A 240 -11.65 18.62 0.37
N ARG A 241 -10.81 19.48 0.97
CA ARG A 241 -9.52 19.89 0.41
C ARG A 241 -8.60 18.71 0.15
N ILE A 242 -8.49 17.77 1.10
CA ILE A 242 -7.68 16.55 0.91
C ILE A 242 -8.19 15.76 -0.30
N SER A 243 -9.50 15.59 -0.41
CA SER A 243 -10.10 14.83 -1.51
C SER A 243 -9.84 15.51 -2.87
N LEU A 244 -10.00 16.84 -2.94
CA LEU A 244 -9.75 17.62 -4.16
C LEU A 244 -8.26 17.65 -4.53
N ASN A 245 -7.37 17.83 -3.55
CA ASN A 245 -5.93 17.98 -3.76
C ASN A 245 -5.22 16.66 -4.10
N SER A 246 -5.82 15.52 -3.75
CA SER A 246 -5.22 14.20 -3.94
C SER A 246 -4.86 13.97 -5.41
N THR A 247 -3.60 13.68 -5.71
CA THR A 247 -3.12 13.37 -7.06
C THR A 247 -2.79 11.88 -7.16
N GLY A 248 -2.89 11.32 -8.37
CA GLY A 248 -2.22 10.06 -8.68
C GLY A 248 -0.71 10.22 -8.78
N VAL A 249 -0.05 9.23 -9.38
CA VAL A 249 1.37 9.33 -9.73
C VAL A 249 1.55 10.48 -10.72
N VAL A 250 2.49 11.37 -10.41
CA VAL A 250 2.89 12.48 -11.27
C VAL A 250 4.28 12.22 -11.84
N SER A 251 4.53 12.72 -13.04
CA SER A 251 5.82 12.60 -13.72
C SER A 251 6.42 13.96 -14.00
N GLY A 252 7.75 14.02 -14.06
CA GLY A 252 8.48 15.27 -14.36
C GLY A 252 8.81 16.08 -13.11
N GLU A 253 9.74 17.01 -13.28
CA GLU A 253 10.33 17.79 -12.18
C GLU A 253 9.30 18.65 -11.43
N PHE A 254 8.26 19.13 -12.13
CA PHE A 254 7.18 19.95 -11.61
C PHE A 254 5.82 19.22 -11.55
N GLY A 255 5.82 17.88 -11.59
CA GLY A 255 4.60 17.10 -11.78
C GLY A 255 3.48 17.40 -10.77
N LEU A 256 3.81 17.68 -9.49
CA LEU A 256 2.82 18.06 -8.47
C LEU A 256 2.21 19.45 -8.74
N ALA A 257 3.04 20.43 -9.09
CA ALA A 257 2.57 21.79 -9.41
C ALA A 257 1.68 21.79 -10.64
N GLU A 258 2.01 20.99 -11.66
CA GLU A 258 1.19 20.80 -12.87
C GLU A 258 -0.14 20.09 -12.55
N ALA A 259 -0.12 19.05 -11.71
CA ALA A 259 -1.34 18.36 -11.30
C ALA A 259 -2.28 19.27 -10.50
N TRP A 260 -1.75 20.12 -9.61
CA TRP A 260 -2.56 21.11 -8.88
C TRP A 260 -3.09 22.23 -9.78
N GLN A 261 -2.35 22.62 -10.83
CA GLN A 261 -2.83 23.56 -11.84
C GLN A 261 -4.06 23.02 -12.56
N VAL A 262 -4.03 21.76 -13.01
CA VAL A 262 -5.19 21.09 -13.64
C VAL A 262 -6.39 21.05 -12.69
N LYS A 263 -6.17 20.71 -11.41
CA LYS A 263 -7.24 20.69 -10.39
C LYS A 263 -7.85 22.08 -10.16
N LYS A 264 -7.02 23.12 -10.14
CA LYS A 264 -7.48 24.51 -10.03
C LYS A 264 -8.37 24.89 -11.21
N GLU A 265 -8.00 24.50 -12.44
CA GLU A 265 -8.81 24.74 -13.64
C GLU A 265 -10.15 24.02 -13.58
N LEU A 266 -10.18 22.76 -13.13
CA LEU A 266 -11.43 22.01 -12.94
C LEU A 266 -12.34 22.65 -11.89
N LEU A 267 -11.77 23.22 -10.82
CA LEU A 267 -12.51 23.87 -9.74
C LEU A 267 -13.25 25.14 -10.20
N THR A 268 -12.88 25.76 -11.33
CA THR A 268 -13.62 26.90 -11.89
C THR A 268 -15.09 26.60 -12.14
N ARG A 269 -15.43 25.34 -12.43
CA ARG A 269 -16.82 24.86 -12.62
C ARG A 269 -17.67 24.96 -11.35
N TRP A 270 -17.06 25.14 -10.19
CA TRP A 270 -17.77 25.30 -8.92
C TRP A 270 -18.20 26.76 -8.69
N LEU A 271 -17.60 27.72 -9.38
CA LEU A 271 -17.96 29.14 -9.27
C LEU A 271 -19.34 29.44 -9.86
N THR A 272 -19.85 28.57 -10.74
CA THR A 272 -21.20 28.66 -11.31
C THR A 272 -22.26 27.93 -10.50
N ASP A 273 -21.92 27.31 -9.36
CA ASP A 273 -22.90 26.65 -8.49
C ASP A 273 -23.84 27.69 -7.86
N GLU A 274 -25.13 27.41 -7.71
CA GLU A 274 -26.09 28.39 -7.16
C GLU A 274 -25.80 28.72 -5.69
N ARG A 275 -25.23 27.76 -4.94
CA ARG A 275 -25.03 27.85 -3.50
C ARG A 275 -23.81 28.70 -3.16
N GLN A 276 -24.03 29.78 -2.41
CA GLN A 276 -22.96 30.74 -2.09
C GLN A 276 -21.81 30.12 -1.28
N ALA A 277 -22.09 29.16 -0.41
CA ALA A 277 -21.07 28.43 0.35
C ALA A 277 -20.08 27.67 -0.57
N VAL A 278 -20.60 27.07 -1.64
CA VAL A 278 -19.79 26.33 -2.62
C VAL A 278 -18.89 27.28 -3.41
N LYS A 279 -19.42 28.40 -3.88
CA LYS A 279 -18.63 29.44 -4.57
C LYS A 279 -17.51 29.98 -3.67
N ALA A 280 -17.84 30.35 -2.43
CA ALA A 280 -16.88 30.90 -1.48
C ALA A 280 -15.76 29.89 -1.16
N PHE A 281 -16.10 28.61 -0.98
CA PHE A 281 -15.11 27.55 -0.80
C PHE A 281 -14.20 27.42 -2.02
N ALA A 282 -14.77 27.41 -3.24
CA ALA A 282 -14.01 27.30 -4.48
C ALA A 282 -13.03 28.47 -4.66
N GLU A 283 -13.47 29.70 -4.46
CA GLU A 283 -12.61 30.90 -4.51
C GLU A 283 -11.44 30.80 -3.53
N GLN A 284 -11.74 30.46 -2.26
CA GLN A 284 -10.72 30.32 -1.22
C GLN A 284 -9.72 29.21 -1.56
N HIS A 285 -10.20 28.07 -2.04
CA HIS A 285 -9.37 26.92 -2.33
C HIS A 285 -8.54 27.10 -3.62
N MET A 286 -9.05 27.83 -4.62
CA MET A 286 -8.25 28.25 -5.79
C MET A 286 -7.05 29.11 -5.37
N ALA A 287 -7.25 30.06 -4.44
CA ALA A 287 -6.15 30.88 -3.90
C ALA A 287 -5.19 30.08 -3.00
N GLU A 288 -5.64 28.99 -2.39
CA GLU A 288 -4.79 28.03 -1.69
C GLU A 288 -3.94 27.22 -2.67
N LEU A 289 -4.54 26.69 -3.74
CA LEU A 289 -3.82 25.99 -4.81
C LEU A 289 -2.76 26.88 -5.45
N ASP A 290 -3.03 28.16 -5.68
CA ASP A 290 -2.01 29.11 -6.17
C ASP A 290 -0.79 29.19 -5.25
N ARG A 291 -1.02 29.24 -3.94
CA ARG A 291 0.07 29.26 -2.95
C ARG A 291 0.84 27.94 -2.95
N MET A 292 0.14 26.81 -3.06
CA MET A 292 0.74 25.47 -3.13
C MET A 292 1.60 25.30 -4.39
N ILE A 293 1.10 25.72 -5.55
CA ILE A 293 1.81 25.66 -6.84
C ILE A 293 3.09 26.49 -6.79
N LEU A 294 3.01 27.74 -6.29
CA LEU A 294 4.18 28.60 -6.15
C LEU A 294 5.20 28.03 -5.16
N ALA A 295 4.74 27.46 -4.04
CA ALA A 295 5.63 26.84 -3.06
C ALA A 295 6.35 25.62 -3.64
N GLU A 296 5.64 24.77 -4.38
CA GLU A 296 6.23 23.57 -4.99
C GLU A 296 7.25 23.91 -6.08
N ARG A 297 6.96 24.90 -6.93
CA ARG A 297 7.93 25.37 -7.94
C ARG A 297 9.22 25.87 -7.30
N ARG A 298 9.12 26.69 -6.24
CA ARG A 298 10.29 27.16 -5.49
C ARG A 298 11.05 26.03 -4.81
N ARG A 299 10.35 25.02 -4.27
CA ARG A 299 10.96 23.84 -3.65
C ARG A 299 11.82 23.09 -4.67
N VAL A 300 11.26 22.86 -5.86
CA VAL A 300 11.94 22.18 -6.97
C VAL A 300 13.15 22.98 -7.47
N GLU A 301 13.00 24.29 -7.67
CA GLU A 301 14.10 25.18 -8.10
C GLU A 301 15.25 25.17 -7.08
N ALA A 302 14.96 25.30 -5.78
CA ALA A 302 15.97 25.25 -4.72
C ALA A 302 16.69 23.89 -4.67
N GLU A 303 15.96 22.80 -4.88
CA GLU A 303 16.52 21.44 -4.94
C GLU A 303 17.46 21.29 -6.16
N ARG A 304 17.09 21.87 -7.30
CA ARG A 304 17.92 21.89 -8.50
C ARG A 304 19.21 22.68 -8.29
N GLU A 305 19.14 23.89 -7.74
CA GLU A 305 20.33 24.70 -7.44
C GLU A 305 21.28 23.98 -6.47
N LEU A 306 20.76 23.24 -5.50
CA LEU A 306 21.57 22.42 -4.60
C LEU A 306 22.29 21.29 -5.36
N ARG A 307 21.58 20.58 -6.24
CA ARG A 307 22.18 19.51 -7.07
C ARG A 307 23.25 20.06 -8.02
N GLU A 308 23.04 21.23 -8.60
CA GLU A 308 24.02 21.91 -9.47
C GLU A 308 25.28 22.29 -8.67
N ARG A 309 25.13 22.85 -7.45
CA ARG A 309 26.26 23.15 -6.56
C ARG A 309 27.07 21.91 -6.17
N ASN A 310 26.39 20.86 -5.71
CA ASN A 310 27.07 19.62 -5.32
C ASN A 310 27.84 18.99 -6.49
N ARG A 311 27.28 19.03 -7.70
CA ARG A 311 27.97 18.54 -8.91
C ARG A 311 29.25 19.33 -9.20
N HIS A 312 29.20 20.65 -9.07
CA HIS A 312 30.39 21.50 -9.27
C HIS A 312 31.46 21.31 -8.18
N GLU A 313 31.07 20.98 -6.95
CA GLU A 313 32.02 20.61 -5.87
C GLU A 313 32.70 19.26 -6.16
N ASP A 314 31.98 18.27 -6.67
CA ASP A 314 32.56 16.97 -7.04
C ASP A 314 33.51 17.08 -8.25
N GLU A 315 33.16 17.89 -9.26
CA GLU A 315 34.01 18.11 -10.44
C GLU A 315 35.27 18.94 -10.13
N SER A 316 35.23 19.84 -9.15
CA SER A 316 36.40 20.62 -8.71
C SER A 316 37.32 19.86 -7.73
N GLY A 317 36.87 18.73 -7.18
CA GLY A 317 37.65 17.85 -6.29
C GLY A 317 38.62 16.88 -6.98
N HIS A 318 38.78 16.95 -8.30
CA HIS A 318 39.66 16.07 -9.09
C HIS A 318 40.88 16.79 -9.73
N ASP A 319 41.49 17.72 -8.99
CA ASP A 319 42.84 18.24 -9.31
C ASP A 319 43.84 18.01 -8.16
N HIS A 320 43.95 16.76 -7.73
CA HIS A 320 45.08 16.32 -6.91
C HIS A 320 45.92 15.31 -7.68
N GLY A 321 47.05 15.81 -8.17
CA GLY A 321 47.98 15.17 -9.06
C GLY A 321 48.32 13.73 -8.68
N TYR A 322 48.25 12.88 -9.70
CA TYR A 322 48.79 11.54 -9.69
C TYR A 322 50.32 11.62 -9.46
N ARG A 323 50.76 11.60 -8.20
CA ARG A 323 52.17 11.45 -7.85
C ARG A 323 52.49 9.96 -7.77
N ALA A 324 53.08 9.42 -8.84
CA ALA A 324 53.63 8.08 -8.84
C ALA A 324 54.62 7.91 -7.67
N LYS A 325 54.43 6.87 -6.85
CA LYS A 325 55.39 6.50 -5.82
C LYS A 325 56.51 5.67 -6.47
N PRO A 326 57.80 6.01 -6.23
CA PRO A 326 58.90 5.15 -6.65
C PRO A 326 58.98 3.93 -5.71
N PHE A 327 59.54 2.86 -6.26
CA PHE A 327 59.69 1.49 -5.74
C PHE A 327 59.98 1.36 -4.25
#